data_AF-A0A7V2WMQ0-F1
#
_entry.id   AF-A0A7V2WMQ0-F1
#
_cell.length_a   1.000
_cell.length_b   1.000
_cell.length_c   1.000
_cell.angle_alpha   90.00
_cell.angle_beta   90.00
_cell.angle_gamma   90.00
#
_symmetry.space_group_name_H-M   'P 1'
#
loop_
_entity.id
_entity.type
_entity.pdbx_description
1 polymer ?
#
loop_
_entity_poly.entity_id
_entity_poly.type
_entity_poly.pdbx_seq_one_letter_code
_entity_poly.pdbx_strand_id
1 'polypeptide(L)'
;MTDKQKPKIKLLLAAPRGFCAGVVRAIDIVEEALLTYGKPVYVRHEIVHNKFVVDNLKRKGAIFVEELDEVPDGDHPVIFSAHGVPKTVPDTARLRNLFYLDATCPLVS
;
A
#
# COMPACT_ATOMS: atom_id res chain seq x y z
N MET A 1 20.17 -41.85 20.42
CA MET A 1 20.15 -40.37 20.51
C MET A 1 18.96 -40.01 21.36
N THR A 2 19.20 -39.59 22.60
CA THR A 2 18.14 -39.29 23.57
C THR A 2 17.45 -37.98 23.20
N ASP A 3 16.15 -38.07 22.96
CA ASP A 3 15.27 -36.93 22.72
C ASP A 3 15.21 -36.09 24.01
N LYS A 4 16.02 -35.03 24.08
CA LYS A 4 16.01 -34.10 25.21
C LYS A 4 14.74 -33.24 25.10
N GLN A 5 13.76 -33.55 25.93
CA GLN A 5 12.52 -32.78 26.04
C GLN A 5 12.84 -31.32 26.35
N LYS A 6 12.46 -30.42 25.43
CA LYS A 6 12.69 -28.96 25.57
C LYS A 6 11.84 -28.40 26.73
N PRO A 7 12.32 -27.34 27.43
CA PRO A 7 11.55 -26.71 28.50
C PRO A 7 10.23 -26.11 27.99
N LYS A 8 9.18 -26.15 28.82
CA LYS A 8 7.88 -25.54 28.49
C LYS A 8 8.00 -24.02 28.48
N ILE A 9 7.68 -23.39 27.34
CA ILE A 9 7.62 -21.93 27.19
C ILE A 9 6.16 -21.51 27.11
N LYS A 10 5.78 -20.48 27.89
CA LYS A 10 4.47 -19.84 27.80
C LYS A 10 4.52 -18.72 26.76
N LEU A 11 3.78 -18.87 25.67
CA LEU A 11 3.64 -17.86 24.63
C LEU A 11 2.35 -17.07 24.85
N LEU A 12 2.42 -15.74 24.86
CA LEU A 12 1.27 -14.84 24.99
C LEU A 12 1.12 -14.03 23.71
N LEU A 13 -0.12 -13.88 23.24
CA LEU A 13 -0.45 -13.07 22.07
C LEU A 13 -1.23 -11.82 22.51
N ALA A 14 -0.71 -10.65 22.19
CA ALA A 14 -1.35 -9.38 22.50
C ALA A 14 -2.65 -9.17 21.72
N ALA A 15 -3.58 -8.39 22.27
CA ALA A 15 -4.77 -7.91 21.57
C ALA A 15 -5.07 -6.45 21.98
N PRO A 16 -5.31 -5.53 21.01
CA PRO A 16 -5.28 -5.75 19.56
C PRO A 16 -3.86 -5.93 19.00
N ARG A 17 -3.75 -6.63 17.86
CA ARG A 17 -2.50 -6.79 17.09
C ARG A 17 -2.84 -6.91 15.60
N GLY A 18 -1.94 -6.47 14.72
CA GLY A 18 -2.11 -6.57 13.27
C GLY A 18 -2.62 -5.27 12.64
N PHE A 19 -3.50 -5.38 11.65
CA PHE A 19 -3.91 -4.25 10.82
C PHE A 19 -4.90 -3.32 11.53
N CYS A 20 -4.72 -2.02 11.33
CA CYS A 20 -5.73 -1.02 11.66
C CYS A 20 -6.64 -0.75 10.44
N ALA A 21 -7.73 -0.01 10.65
CA ALA A 21 -8.68 0.32 9.60
C ALA A 21 -8.02 1.08 8.42
N GLY A 22 -7.05 1.96 8.69
CA GLY A 22 -6.32 2.69 7.65
C GLY A 22 -5.48 1.78 6.76
N VAL A 23 -4.80 0.79 7.36
CA VAL A 23 -3.99 -0.20 6.62
C VAL A 23 -4.88 -1.08 5.74
N VAL A 24 -5.99 -1.59 6.28
CA VAL A 24 -6.95 -2.41 5.52
C VAL A 24 -7.48 -1.62 4.33
N ARG A 25 -8.02 -0.41 4.57
CA ARG A 25 -8.54 0.47 3.51
C ARG A 25 -7.51 0.74 2.42
N ALA A 26 -6.26 1.02 2.79
CA ALA A 26 -5.24 1.36 1.80
C ALA A 26 -4.87 0.17 0.91
N ILE A 27 -4.79 -1.04 1.48
CA ILE A 27 -4.58 -2.27 0.71
C ILE A 27 -5.77 -2.51 -0.22
N ASP A 28 -6.99 -2.41 0.30
CA ASP A 28 -8.21 -2.65 -0.48
C ASP A 28 -8.32 -1.69 -1.68
N ILE A 29 -7.97 -0.41 -1.52
CA ILE A 29 -7.96 0.55 -2.63
C ILE A 29 -7.04 0.10 -3.78
N VAL A 30 -5.86 -0.46 -3.48
CA VAL A 30 -4.96 -0.97 -4.52
C VAL A 30 -5.53 -2.23 -5.17
N GLU A 31 -6.09 -3.15 -4.38
CA GLU A 31 -6.67 -4.39 -4.92
C GLU A 31 -7.89 -4.12 -5.80
N GLU A 32 -8.80 -3.25 -5.35
CA GLU A 32 -9.98 -2.85 -6.12
C GLU A 32 -9.62 -2.04 -7.36
N ALA A 33 -8.59 -1.20 -7.31
CA ALA A 33 -8.10 -0.50 -8.50
C ALA A 33 -7.55 -1.49 -9.54
N LEU A 34 -6.81 -2.51 -9.11
CA LEU A 34 -6.31 -3.57 -10.01
C LEU A 34 -7.45 -4.38 -10.64
N LEU A 35 -8.53 -4.63 -9.89
CA LEU A 35 -9.72 -5.32 -10.40
C LEU A 35 -10.53 -4.44 -11.36
N THR A 36 -10.69 -3.16 -11.04
CA THR A 36 -11.57 -2.24 -11.77
C THR A 36 -10.92 -1.71 -13.05
N TYR A 37 -9.65 -1.31 -12.98
CA TYR A 37 -8.94 -0.63 -14.07
C TYR A 37 -7.93 -1.53 -14.80
N GLY A 38 -7.65 -2.72 -14.26
CA GLY A 38 -6.62 -3.60 -14.79
C GLY A 38 -5.20 -3.17 -14.40
N LYS A 39 -4.21 -3.81 -15.02
CA LYS A 39 -2.78 -3.58 -14.77
C LYS A 39 -2.18 -2.68 -15.86
N PRO A 40 -1.20 -1.83 -15.56
CA PRO A 40 -0.63 -1.57 -14.23
C PRO A 40 -1.45 -0.54 -13.43
N VAL A 41 -1.37 -0.63 -12.09
CA VAL A 41 -1.77 0.43 -11.16
C VAL A 41 -0.52 0.98 -10.49
N TYR A 42 -0.34 2.29 -10.50
CA TYR A 42 0.82 2.93 -9.89
C TYR A 42 0.51 3.34 -8.46
N VAL A 43 1.46 3.13 -7.55
CA VAL A 43 1.34 3.56 -6.15
C VAL A 43 2.56 4.40 -5.81
N ARG A 44 2.34 5.64 -5.36
CA ARG A 44 3.41 6.54 -4.94
C ARG A 44 3.83 6.18 -3.52
N HIS A 45 5.10 5.77 -3.39
CA HIS A 45 5.69 5.06 -2.25
C HIS A 45 5.00 3.75 -1.91
N GLU A 46 5.58 2.97 -0.99
CA GLU A 46 4.91 1.79 -0.45
C GLU A 46 3.54 2.14 0.16
N ILE A 47 2.51 1.36 -0.17
CA ILE A 47 1.13 1.60 0.30
C ILE A 47 1.06 1.57 1.83
N VAL A 48 1.85 0.66 2.43
CA VAL A 48 2.14 0.50 3.85
C VAL A 48 3.56 -0.07 3.98
N HIS A 49 4.27 0.22 5.08
CA HIS A 49 5.62 -0.30 5.33
C HIS A 49 5.61 -1.78 5.78
N ASN A 50 5.18 -2.66 4.90
CA ASN A 50 5.21 -4.11 5.10
C ASN A 50 5.62 -4.80 3.81
N LYS A 51 6.84 -5.36 3.81
CA LYS A 51 7.42 -6.05 2.65
C LYS A 51 6.51 -7.14 2.07
N PHE A 52 5.86 -7.94 2.91
CA PHE A 52 4.99 -9.02 2.44
C PHE A 52 3.78 -8.48 1.67
N VAL A 53 3.17 -7.40 2.17
CA VAL A 53 2.05 -6.72 1.51
C VAL A 53 2.51 -6.12 0.18
N VAL A 54 3.61 -5.36 0.18
CA VAL A 54 4.15 -4.70 -1.02
C VAL A 54 4.51 -5.73 -2.09
N ASP A 55 5.25 -6.78 -1.74
CA ASP A 55 5.64 -7.83 -2.68
C ASP A 55 4.40 -8.58 -3.23
N ASN A 56 3.33 -8.72 -2.45
CA ASN A 56 2.08 -9.31 -2.90
C ASN A 56 1.36 -8.44 -3.93
N LEU A 57 1.25 -7.14 -3.68
CA LEU A 57 0.62 -6.20 -4.61
C LEU A 57 1.45 -6.06 -5.90
N LYS A 58 2.78 -6.08 -5.81
CA LYS A 58 3.67 -6.14 -6.99
C LYS A 58 3.37 -7.35 -7.87
N ARG A 59 3.24 -8.55 -7.28
CA ARG A 59 2.84 -9.76 -8.03
C ARG A 59 1.45 -9.64 -8.65
N LYS A 60 0.53 -8.92 -8.00
CA LYS A 60 -0.81 -8.66 -8.54
C LYS A 60 -0.80 -7.62 -9.67
N GLY A 61 0.24 -6.80 -9.82
CA GLY A 61 0.39 -5.84 -10.93
C GLY A 61 0.48 -4.37 -10.51
N ALA A 62 0.62 -4.10 -9.21
CA ALA A 62 0.93 -2.77 -8.72
C ALA A 62 2.40 -2.43 -9.01
N ILE A 63 2.66 -1.22 -9.47
CA ILE A 63 4.00 -0.66 -9.66
C ILE A 63 4.20 0.43 -8.62
N PHE A 64 5.21 0.26 -7.77
CA PHE A 64 5.55 1.25 -6.74
C PHE A 64 6.61 2.18 -7.30
N VAL A 65 6.36 3.47 -7.22
CA VAL A 65 7.24 4.55 -7.69
C VAL A 65 7.53 5.50 -6.53
N GLU A 66 8.65 6.20 -6.56
CA GLU A 66 8.96 7.22 -5.56
C GLU A 66 8.30 8.55 -5.93
N GLU A 67 8.36 8.90 -7.21
CA GLU A 67 7.87 10.17 -7.73
C GLU A 67 6.85 10.01 -8.86
N LEU A 68 6.07 11.07 -9.09
CA LEU A 68 5.03 11.02 -10.11
C LEU A 68 5.58 10.97 -11.53
N ASP A 69 6.75 11.55 -11.80
CA ASP A 69 7.40 11.55 -13.12
C ASP A 69 7.77 10.15 -13.63
N GLU A 70 7.90 9.18 -12.73
CA GLU A 70 8.06 7.76 -13.07
C GLU A 70 6.78 7.10 -13.60
N VAL A 71 5.62 7.75 -13.41
CA VAL A 71 4.33 7.30 -13.96
C VAL A 71 4.22 7.78 -15.41
N PRO A 72 4.03 6.88 -16.39
CA PRO A 72 3.79 7.25 -17.78
C PRO A 72 2.54 8.12 -17.92
N ASP A 73 2.53 8.99 -18.94
CA ASP A 73 1.32 9.73 -19.30
C ASP A 73 0.20 8.77 -19.76
N GLY A 74 -1.05 9.17 -19.54
CA GLY A 74 -2.24 8.39 -19.88
C GLY A 74 -3.16 8.16 -18.68
N ASP A 75 -4.12 7.27 -18.86
CA ASP A 75 -5.20 7.05 -17.88
C ASP A 75 -4.86 5.97 -16.84
N HIS A 76 -3.58 5.80 -16.52
CA HIS A 76 -3.15 4.84 -15.51
C HIS A 76 -3.56 5.34 -14.10
N PRO A 77 -4.24 4.51 -13.28
CA PRO A 77 -4.56 4.90 -11.91
C PRO A 77 -3.30 5.08 -11.07
N VAL A 78 -3.22 6.22 -10.38
CA VAL A 78 -2.16 6.53 -9.41
C VAL A 78 -2.75 6.54 -8.01
N ILE A 79 -2.13 5.84 -7.06
CA ILE A 79 -2.62 5.74 -5.68
C ILE A 79 -1.61 6.41 -4.75
N PHE A 80 -2.08 7.32 -3.90
CA PHE A 80 -1.26 7.90 -2.83
C PHE A 80 -1.31 7.00 -1.59
N SER A 81 -0.15 6.76 -0.95
CA SER A 81 -0.04 5.82 0.16
C SER A 81 -0.86 6.22 1.40
N ALA A 82 -1.02 5.27 2.35
CA ALA A 82 -1.72 5.51 3.61
C ALA A 82 -1.10 6.63 4.49
N HIS A 83 0.18 6.94 4.26
CA HIS A 83 0.98 7.89 5.04
C HIS A 83 0.74 9.36 4.67
N GLY A 84 -0.05 9.62 3.62
CA GLY A 84 -0.23 10.96 3.10
C GLY A 84 0.86 11.40 2.12
N VAL A 85 0.60 12.52 1.48
CA VAL A 85 1.54 13.18 0.55
C VAL A 85 1.51 14.70 0.79
N PRO A 86 2.60 15.43 0.50
CA PRO A 86 2.58 16.88 0.51
C PRO A 86 1.52 17.43 -0.45
N LYS A 87 0.96 18.61 -0.16
CA LYS A 87 -0.07 19.26 -1.01
C LYS A 87 0.36 19.45 -2.46
N THR A 88 1.66 19.61 -2.70
CA THR A 88 2.26 19.74 -4.04
C THR A 88 2.07 18.49 -4.91
N VAL A 89 1.88 17.30 -4.31
CA VAL A 89 1.74 16.04 -5.05
C VAL A 89 0.38 15.95 -5.74
N PRO A 90 -0.78 16.12 -5.06
CA PRO A 90 -2.08 16.23 -5.73
C PRO A 90 -2.12 17.36 -6.77
N ASP A 91 -1.47 18.50 -6.50
CA ASP A 91 -1.41 19.62 -7.46
C ASP A 91 -0.65 19.22 -8.73
N THR A 92 0.48 18.50 -8.59
CA THR A 92 1.25 17.97 -9.71
C THR A 92 0.46 16.92 -10.51
N ALA A 93 -0.26 16.03 -9.81
CA ALA A 93 -1.11 15.04 -10.46
C ALA A 93 -2.21 15.72 -11.30
N ARG A 94 -2.85 16.77 -10.79
CA ARG A 94 -3.82 17.58 -11.55
C ARG A 94 -3.19 18.28 -12.75
N LEU A 95 -2.02 18.89 -12.58
CA LEU A 95 -1.31 19.55 -13.68
C LEU A 95 -0.95 18.59 -14.82
N ARG A 96 -0.65 17.33 -14.48
CA ARG A 96 -0.38 16.25 -15.44
C ARG A 96 -1.63 15.51 -15.92
N ASN A 97 -2.83 15.91 -15.49
CA ASN A 97 -4.09 15.21 -15.76
C ASN A 97 -4.07 13.71 -15.38
N LEU A 98 -3.36 13.35 -14.30
CA LEU A 98 -3.32 11.98 -13.80
C LEU A 98 -4.62 11.66 -13.04
N PHE A 99 -5.23 10.52 -13.36
CA PHE A 99 -6.29 9.95 -12.53
C PHE A 99 -5.68 9.38 -11.25
N TYR A 100 -6.07 9.92 -10.09
CA TYR A 100 -5.54 9.48 -8.81
C TYR A 100 -6.60 9.11 -7.76
N LEU A 101 -6.25 8.16 -6.90
CA LEU A 101 -7.01 7.71 -5.74
C LEU A 101 -6.20 8.00 -4.47
N ASP A 102 -6.84 8.60 -3.46
CA ASP A 102 -6.18 8.93 -2.20
C ASP A 102 -6.44 7.86 -1.12
N ALA A 103 -5.43 7.03 -0.86
CA ALA A 103 -5.49 6.01 0.17
C ALA A 103 -5.02 6.51 1.55
N THR A 104 -4.72 7.81 1.71
CA THR A 104 -4.32 8.42 2.98
C THR A 104 -5.29 8.03 4.09
N CYS A 105 -4.76 7.62 5.23
CA CYS A 105 -5.57 7.30 6.40
C CYS A 105 -6.31 8.57 6.88
N PRO A 106 -7.63 8.50 7.17
CA PRO A 106 -8.37 9.66 7.67
C PRO A 106 -7.87 10.24 9.00
N LEU A 107 -6.98 9.53 9.70
CA LEU A 107 -6.32 10.00 10.93
C LEU A 107 -4.99 10.73 10.65
N VAL A 108 -4.55 10.80 9.39
CA VAL A 108 -3.37 11.56 8.94
C VAL A 108 -3.79 12.89 8.31
N SER A 109 -4.92 12.89 7.59
CA SER A 109 -5.49 14.04 6.85
C SER A 109 -6.06 15.13 7.74
#